data_AF-A0A959M757-F1
#
_entry.id   AF-A0A959M757-F1
#
_cell.length_a   1.000
_cell.length_b   1.000
_cell.length_c   1.000
_cell.angle_alpha   90.00
_cell.angle_beta   90.00
_cell.angle_gamma   90.00
#
_symmetry.space_group_name_H-M   'P 1'
#
loop_
_entity.id
_entity.type
_entity.pdbx_description
1 polymer ?
#
loop_
_entity_poly.entity_id
_entity_poly.type
_entity_poly.pdbx_seq_one_letter_code
_entity_poly.pdbx_strand_id
1 'polypeptide(L)' 'DTRFEQVSQGTLVMSRTYLDELVFSVFNKTDEVQLLEIDIPVRFRESGFKSNFGGKLQQEGTKLLLELAPYSFEILTNSN' A
#
# COMPACT_ATOMS: atom_id res chain seq x y z
N ASP A 1 -7.47 -10.84 -8.82
CA ASP A 1 -7.65 -9.67 -9.70
C ASP A 1 -6.58 -8.64 -9.36
N THR A 2 -5.95 -8.01 -10.35
CA THR A 2 -4.84 -7.06 -10.16
C THR A 2 -5.30 -5.67 -10.61
N ARG A 3 -5.09 -4.66 -9.78
CA ARG A 3 -5.48 -3.27 -10.07
C ARG A 3 -4.32 -2.32 -9.85
N PHE A 4 -4.21 -1.31 -10.71
CA PHE A 4 -3.32 -0.18 -10.48
C PHE A 4 -4.12 0.90 -9.74
N GLU A 5 -3.75 1.17 -8.49
CA GLU A 5 -4.46 2.13 -7.64
C GLU A 5 -3.90 3.55 -7.85
N GLN A 6 -2.56 3.66 -7.99
CA GLN A 6 -1.89 4.92 -8.27
C GLN A 6 -0.69 4.68 -9.18
N VAL A 7 -0.58 5.49 -10.24
CA VAL A 7 0.58 5.49 -11.13
C VAL A 7 1.00 6.93 -11.35
N SER A 8 2.23 7.26 -10.95
CA SER A 8 2.87 8.54 -11.23
C SER A 8 4.28 8.31 -11.79
N GLN A 9 4.98 9.39 -12.15
CA GLN A 9 6.39 9.28 -12.55
C GLN A 9 7.27 8.74 -11.41
N GLY A 10 6.95 9.07 -10.15
CA GLY A 10 7.75 8.71 -8.99
C GLY A 10 7.25 7.52 -8.20
N THR A 11 5.97 7.16 -8.30
CA THR A 11 5.34 6.15 -7.43
C THR A 11 4.46 5.20 -8.21
N LEU A 12 4.38 3.96 -7.73
CA LEU A 12 3.49 2.93 -8.27
C LEU A 12 2.83 2.20 -7.11
N VAL A 13 1.50 2.19 -7.08
CA VAL A 13 0.69 1.39 -6.16
C VAL A 13 -0.15 0.42 -6.99
N MET A 14 0.03 -0.87 -6.73
CA MET A 14 -0.74 -1.95 -7.32
C MET A 14 -1.40 -2.76 -6.20
N SER A 15 -2.64 -3.17 -6.36
CA SER A 15 -3.30 -4.09 -5.47
C SER A 15 -3.58 -5.42 -6.17
N ARG A 16 -3.58 -6.51 -5.42
CA ARG A 16 -4.03 -7.81 -5.90
C ARG A 16 -4.76 -8.55 -4.80
N THR A 17 -5.94 -9.06 -5.13
CA THR A 17 -6.72 -9.91 -4.22
C THR A 17 -6.44 -11.38 -4.50
N TYR A 18 -6.16 -12.13 -3.43
CA TYR A 18 -6.06 -13.59 -3.40
C TYR A 18 -7.03 -14.12 -2.35
N LEU A 19 -8.14 -14.73 -2.79
CA LEU A 19 -9.23 -15.17 -1.90
C LEU A 19 -9.76 -14.01 -1.01
N ASP A 20 -9.43 -14.06 0.28
CA ASP A 20 -9.79 -13.08 1.31
C ASP A 20 -8.59 -12.23 1.76
N GLU A 21 -7.50 -12.27 1.00
CA GLU A 21 -6.32 -11.47 1.22
C GLU A 21 -6.20 -10.38 0.15
N LEU A 22 -5.93 -9.15 0.60
CA LEU A 22 -5.57 -8.02 -0.22
C LEU A 22 -4.10 -7.69 -0.01
N VAL A 23 -3.36 -7.67 -1.11
CA VAL A 23 -1.95 -7.31 -1.14
C VAL A 23 -1.80 -6.01 -1.90
N PHE A 24 -1.16 -4.99 -1.30
CA PHE A 24 -0.66 -3.84 -2.02
C PHE A 24 0.83 -3.98 -2.24
N SER A 25 1.28 -3.69 -3.46
CA SER A 25 2.69 -3.51 -3.81
C SER A 25 2.92 -2.05 -4.14
N VAL A 26 3.80 -1.41 -3.37
CA VAL A 26 4.05 0.01 -3.44
C VAL A 26 5.52 0.25 -3.74
N PHE A 27 5.81 1.07 -4.74
CA PHE A 27 7.17 1.41 -5.15
C PHE A 27 7.37 2.91 -5.13
N ASN A 28 8.47 3.33 -4.54
CA ASN A 28 9.03 4.66 -4.68
C ASN A 28 10.25 4.59 -5.62
N LYS A 29 10.18 5.34 -6.71
CA LYS A 29 11.22 5.41 -7.75
C LYS A 29 12.01 6.72 -7.71
N THR A 30 11.76 7.57 -6.71
CA THR A 30 12.46 8.85 -6.54
C THR A 30 13.56 8.73 -5.49
N ASP A 31 14.43 9.74 -5.43
CA ASP A 31 15.43 9.95 -4.40
C ASP A 31 14.88 10.63 -3.14
N GLU A 32 13.56 10.88 -3.08
CA GLU A 32 12.90 11.55 -1.97
C GLU A 32 11.98 10.59 -1.20
N VAL A 33 11.74 10.87 0.08
CA VAL A 33 10.70 10.16 0.85
C VAL A 33 9.34 10.47 0.26
N GLN A 34 8.50 9.44 0.10
CA GLN A 34 7.14 9.60 -0.39
C GLN A 34 6.14 9.30 0.72
N LEU A 35 5.13 10.17 0.85
CA LEU A 35 3.95 9.96 1.68
C LEU A 35 2.79 9.61 0.76
N LEU A 36 2.23 8.42 0.94
CA LEU A 36 1.19 7.88 0.08
C LEU A 36 -0.08 7.64 0.88
N GLU A 37 -1.20 8.08 0.32
CA GLU A 37 -2.54 7.71 0.77
C GLU A 37 -3.10 6.65 -0.18
N ILE A 38 -3.43 5.49 0.35
CA ILE A 38 -3.96 4.37 -0.43
C ILE A 38 -5.37 4.06 0.06
N ASP A 39 -6.36 4.12 -0.83
CA ASP A 39 -7.74 3.79 -0.50
C ASP A 39 -7.91 2.28 -0.27
N ILE A 40 -8.58 1.92 0.82
CA ILE A 40 -8.91 0.54 1.13
C ILE A 40 -10.23 0.18 0.43
N PRO A 41 -10.26 -0.85 -0.44
CA PRO A 41 -11.49 -1.32 -1.05
C PRO A 41 -12.52 -1.70 0.01
N VAL A 42 -13.80 -1.42 -0.26
CA VAL A 42 -14.90 -1.54 0.72
C VAL A 42 -14.88 -2.87 1.49
N ARG A 43 -14.60 -3.98 0.79
CA ARG A 43 -14.56 -5.34 1.35
C ARG A 43 -13.49 -5.54 2.45
N PHE A 44 -12.44 -4.73 2.46
CA PHE A 44 -11.28 -4.89 3.33
C PHE A 44 -11.10 -3.75 4.36
N ARG A 45 -12.05 -2.82 4.45
CA ARG A 45 -11.94 -1.64 5.34
C ARG A 45 -11.83 -1.99 6.83
N GLU A 46 -12.45 -3.08 7.24
CA GLU A 46 -12.39 -3.59 8.61
C GLU A 46 -11.16 -4.47 8.87
N SER A 47 -10.36 -4.77 7.84
CA SER A 47 -9.16 -5.56 7.99
C SER A 47 -8.01 -4.69 8.50
N GLY A 48 -7.18 -5.24 9.39
CA GLY A 48 -5.93 -4.60 9.79
C GLY A 48 -4.84 -4.86 8.75
N PHE A 49 -4.14 -3.82 8.31
CA PHE A 49 -3.00 -3.97 7.40
C PHE A 49 -1.67 -3.93 8.15
N LYS A 50 -0.71 -4.69 7.64
CA LYS A 50 0.69 -4.66 8.11
C LYS A 50 1.64 -4.36 6.97
N SER A 51 2.74 -3.71 7.33
CA SER A 51 3.95 -3.53 6.53
C SER A 51 4.82 -4.78 6.65
N ASN A 52 5.44 -5.22 5.56
CA ASN A 52 6.27 -6.44 5.54
C ASN A 52 7.77 -6.13 5.37
N PHE A 53 8.14 -4.95 4.87
CA PHE A 53 9.53 -4.55 4.60
C PHE A 53 9.98 -3.31 5.37
N GLY A 54 9.20 -2.86 6.36
CA GLY A 54 9.63 -1.85 7.34
C GLY A 54 9.25 -0.42 7.00
N GLY A 55 8.43 -0.19 5.97
CA GLY A 55 7.75 1.08 5.75
C GLY A 55 6.85 1.44 6.93
N LYS A 56 6.75 2.72 7.27
CA LYS A 56 5.89 3.17 8.37
C LYS A 56 4.46 3.25 7.86
N LEU A 57 3.62 2.34 8.34
CA LEU A 57 2.22 2.23 7.96
C LEU A 57 1.32 2.70 9.10
N GLN A 58 0.33 3.52 8.76
CA GLN A 58 -0.79 3.86 9.63
C GLN A 58 -2.10 3.61 8.86
N GLN A 59 -3.13 3.15 9.55
CA GLN A 59 -4.45 2.95 8.97
C GLN A 59 -5.44 3.93 9.61
N GLU A 60 -6.07 4.76 8.78
CA GLU A 60 -7.02 5.78 9.19
C GLU A 60 -8.37 5.54 8.50
N GLY A 61 -9.23 4.79 9.17
CA GLY A 61 -10.55 4.43 8.65
C GLY A 61 -10.48 3.69 7.31
N THR A 62 -10.79 4.39 6.22
CA THR A 62 -10.84 3.80 4.87
C THR A 62 -9.54 3.96 4.07
N LYS A 63 -8.48 4.47 4.69
CA LYS A 63 -7.20 4.76 4.03
C LYS A 63 -6.02 4.17 4.78
N LEU A 64 -4.97 3.85 4.01
CA LEU A 64 -3.64 3.57 4.51
C LEU A 64 -2.74 4.76 4.23
N LEU A 65 -2.04 5.24 5.26
CA LEU A 65 -0.97 6.22 5.16
C LEU A 65 0.36 5.50 5.23
N LEU A 66 1.15 5.59 4.16
CA LEU A 66 2.45 4.92 4.04
C LEU A 66 3.55 5.96 3.83
N GLU A 67 4.55 5.95 4.70
CA GLU A 67 5.84 6.62 4.47
C GLU A 67 6.82 5.62 3.87
N LEU A 68 7.35 5.94 2.68
CA LEU A 68 8.23 5.09 1.91
C LEU A 68 9.56 5.79 1.62
N ALA A 69 10.67 5.12 1.95
CA ALA A 69 12.02 5.65 1.75
C ALA A 69 12.36 5.83 0.25
N PRO A 70 13.37 6.66 -0.08
CA PRO A 70 13.90 6.77 -1.45
C PRO A 70 14.23 5.41 -2.07
N TYR A 71 13.95 5.24 -3.36
CA TYR A 71 14.26 4.03 -4.15
C TYR A 71 13.92 2.70 -3.46
N SER A 72 12.78 2.65 -2.77
CA SER A 72 12.36 1.49 -1.98
C SER A 72 11.00 0.97 -2.43
N PHE A 73 10.62 -0.16 -1.87
CA PHE A 73 9.31 -0.76 -2.07
C PHE A 73 8.76 -1.29 -0.76
N GLU A 74 7.45 -1.45 -0.72
CA GLU A 74 6.73 -2.04 0.41
C GLU A 74 5.64 -2.98 -0.09
N ILE A 75 5.37 -4.03 0.69
CA ILE A 75 4.25 -4.93 0.50
C ILE A 75 3.34 -4.81 1.71
N LEU A 76 2.11 -4.35 1.48
CA LEU A 76 1.08 -4.29 2.53
C LEU A 76 0.16 -5.48 2.37
N THR A 77 -0.13 -6.16 3.47
CA THR A 77 -1.06 -7.30 3.49
C THR A 77 -2.04 -7.10 4.61
N ASN A 78 -3.31 -7.44 4.39
CA ASN A 78 -4.24 -7.58 5.50
C ASN A 78 -3.84 -8.78 6.37
N SER A 79 -3.93 -8.60 7.69
CA SER A 79 -3.89 -9.68 8.66
C SER A 79 -5.34 -10.02 8.99
N ASN A 80 -5.72 -11.28 8.80
CA ASN A 80 -6.95 -11.83 9.39
C ASN A 80 -6.81 -11.93 10.91
#